data_AF-A0A0S8D3D1-F1
#
_entry.id   AF-A0A0S8D3D1-F1
#
_cell.length_a   1.000
_cell.length_b   1.000
_cell.length_c   1.000
_cell.angle_alpha   90.00
_cell.angle_beta   90.00
_cell.angle_gamma   90.00
#
_symmetry.space_group_name_H-M   'P 1'
#
loop_
_entity.id
_entity.type
_entity.pdbx_description
1 polymer ?
#
loop_
_entity_poly.entity_id
_entity_poly.type
_entity_poly.pdbx_seq_one_letter_code
_entity_poly.pdbx_strand_id
1 'polypeptide(L)' 'METVTLVGDFNDWSQQETPMQKLKSGDFKLTLDLQCDREYRFKYLIDSSRWENDWCADKYAPNDHGSDDSVVIV' A
#
# COMPACT_ATOMS: atom_id res chain seq x y z
N MET A 1 13.49 -14.39 0.78
CA MET A 1 13.68 -12.95 1.04
C MET A 1 12.32 -12.32 0.88
N GLU A 2 11.83 -11.59 1.88
CA GLU A 2 10.52 -10.95 1.76
C GLU A 2 10.58 -9.77 0.78
N THR A 3 9.54 -9.67 -0.04
CA THR A 3 9.26 -8.56 -0.96
C THR A 3 7.95 -7.90 -0.53
N VAL A 4 7.88 -6.58 -0.66
CA VAL A 4 6.66 -5.83 -0.37
C VAL A 4 6.40 -4.90 -1.54
N THR A 5 5.20 -4.98 -2.12
CA THR A 5 4.70 -4.04 -3.12
C THR A 5 3.60 -3.22 -2.48
N LEU A 6 3.65 -1.90 -2.64
CA LEU A 6 2.55 -1.03 -2.28
C LEU A 6 1.55 -1.04 -3.44
N VAL A 7 0.26 -1.30 -3.21
CA VAL A 7 -0.75 -1.41 -4.28
C VAL A 7 -1.92 -0.51 -3.94
N GLY A 8 -2.38 0.34 -4.86
CA GLY A 8 -3.46 1.27 -4.57
C GLY A 8 -3.89 2.15 -5.75
N ASP A 9 -4.69 3.16 -5.47
CA ASP A 9 -5.29 4.01 -6.50
C ASP A 9 -4.25 4.74 -7.37
N PHE A 10 -3.07 5.06 -6.83
CA PHE A 10 -1.99 5.75 -7.55
C PHE A 10 -1.28 4.88 -8.61
N ASN A 11 -1.52 3.56 -8.62
CA ASN A 11 -0.94 2.64 -9.59
C ASN A 11 -2.00 1.69 -10.21
N ASP A 12 -3.27 2.11 -10.22
CA ASP A 12 -4.40 1.33 -10.73
C ASP A 12 -4.48 -0.08 -10.11
N TRP A 13 -4.11 -0.20 -8.82
CA TRP A 13 -4.08 -1.47 -8.10
C TRP A 13 -3.14 -2.53 -8.72
N SER A 14 -2.09 -2.10 -9.40
CA SER A 14 -1.06 -2.99 -9.96
C SER A 14 -0.20 -3.62 -8.86
N GLN A 15 -0.06 -4.95 -8.92
CA GLN A 15 0.73 -5.74 -7.95
C GLN A 15 2.25 -5.69 -8.22
N GLN A 16 2.68 -4.99 -9.27
CA GLN A 16 4.07 -5.06 -9.76
C GLN A 16 4.72 -3.69 -9.96
N GLU A 17 3.96 -2.60 -10.05
CA GLU A 17 4.50 -1.30 -10.50
C GLU A 17 5.22 -0.50 -9.41
N THR A 18 4.92 -0.76 -8.13
CA THR A 18 5.41 0.04 -6.99
C THR A 18 6.05 -0.83 -5.90
N PRO A 19 7.11 -1.60 -6.24
CA PRO A 19 7.85 -2.38 -5.27
C PRO A 19 8.58 -1.47 -4.26
N MET A 20 8.58 -1.85 -2.98
CA MET A 20 9.27 -1.12 -1.93
C MET A 20 10.73 -1.56 -1.80
N GLN A 21 11.60 -0.63 -1.44
CA GLN A 21 13.00 -0.92 -1.18
C GLN A 21 13.17 -1.52 0.22
N LYS A 22 13.70 -2.75 0.29
CA LYS A 22 14.13 -3.33 1.57
C LYS A 22 15.42 -2.70 2.06
N LEU A 23 15.41 -2.17 3.27
CA LEU A 23 16.56 -1.57 3.94
C LEU A 23 17.39 -2.63 4.68
N LYS A 24 18.62 -2.27 5.05
CA LYS A 24 19.51 -3.16 5.82
C LYS A 24 18.96 -3.50 7.22
N SER A 25 18.11 -2.64 7.78
CA SER A 25 17.41 -2.89 9.06
C SER A 25 16.37 -4.01 8.97
N GLY A 26 15.91 -4.33 7.76
CA GLY A 26 14.77 -5.21 7.51
C GLY A 26 13.49 -4.47 7.14
N ASP A 27 13.41 -3.16 7.41
CA ASP A 27 12.27 -2.32 7.07
C ASP A 27 12.11 -2.12 5.56
N PHE A 28 10.92 -1.73 5.12
CA PHE A 28 10.62 -1.39 3.74
C PHE A 28 10.34 0.10 3.62
N LYS A 29 10.88 0.73 2.56
CA LYS A 29 10.69 2.16 2.29
C LYS A 29 10.31 2.40 0.84
N LEU A 30 9.40 3.35 0.64
CA LEU A 30 9.05 3.93 -0.64
C LEU A 30 8.74 5.43 -0.43
N THR A 31 8.95 6.24 -1.45
CA THR A 31 8.52 7.64 -1.47
C THR A 31 7.77 7.85 -2.78
N LEU A 32 6.54 8.36 -2.69
CA LEU A 32 5.66 8.63 -3.82
C LEU A 32 5.21 10.09 -3.74
N ASP A 33 5.13 10.74 -4.91
CA ASP A 33 4.51 12.05 -5.05
C ASP A 33 3.02 11.84 -5.37
N LEU A 34 2.15 12.33 -4.49
CA LEU A 34 0.69 12.26 -4.63
C LEU A 34 0.10 13.66 -4.72
N GLN A 35 -1.08 13.79 -5.33
CA GLN A 35 -1.78 15.07 -5.36
C GLN A 35 -2.42 15.34 -4.00
N CYS A 36 -2.25 16.56 -3.49
CA CYS A 36 -2.90 17.02 -2.26
C CYS A 36 -4.42 17.15 -2.40
N ASP A 37 -5.07 17.26 -1.25
CA ASP A 37 -6.53 17.37 -1.07
C ASP A 37 -7.28 16.17 -1.64
N ARG A 38 -6.68 14.98 -1.55
CA ARG A 38 -7.23 13.72 -2.07
C ARG A 38 -7.01 12.55 -1.11
N GLU A 39 -7.93 11.61 -1.18
CA GLU A 39 -7.81 10.33 -0.49
C GLU A 39 -7.36 9.25 -1.49
N TYR A 40 -6.43 8.40 -1.08
CA TYR A 40 -5.95 7.26 -1.86
C TYR A 40 -6.10 5.99 -1.05
N ARG A 41 -6.73 4.98 -1.64
CA ARG A 41 -6.81 3.63 -1.09
C ARG A 41 -5.59 2.82 -1.45
N PHE A 42 -5.11 1.99 -0.52
CA PHE A 42 -3.97 1.12 -0.75
C PHE A 42 -3.94 -0.08 0.21
N LYS A 43 -3.08 -1.06 -0.13
CA LYS A 43 -2.66 -2.18 0.72
C LYS A 43 -1.20 -2.55 0.43
N TYR A 44 -0.58 -3.27 1.36
CA TYR A 44 0.71 -3.90 1.14
C TYR A 44 0.51 -5.34 0.65
N LEU A 45 1.16 -5.69 -0.45
CA LEU A 45 1.25 -7.05 -0.95
C LEU A 45 2.62 -7.62 -0.60
N ILE A 46 2.65 -8.56 0.35
CA ILE A 46 3.86 -9.22 0.84
C ILE A 46 4.03 -10.56 0.13
N ASP A 47 5.22 -10.78 -0.42
CA ASP A 47 5.59 -12.01 -1.15
C ASP A 47 4.54 -12.44 -2.18
N SER A 48 3.96 -11.44 -2.86
CA SER A 48 2.93 -11.60 -3.90
C SER A 48 1.71 -12.44 -3.49
N SER A 49 1.46 -12.61 -2.19
CA SER A 49 0.46 -13.57 -1.70
C SER A 49 -0.30 -13.12 -0.46
N ARG A 50 0.31 -12.32 0.42
CA ARG A 50 -0.33 -11.84 1.65
C ARG A 50 -0.65 -10.36 1.53
N TRP A 51 -1.91 -10.02 1.79
CA TRP A 51 -2.39 -8.65 1.84
C TRP A 51 -2.43 -8.14 3.27
N GLU A 52 -1.80 -7.00 3.52
CA GLU A 52 -1.81 -6.33 4.82
C GLU A 52 -2.25 -4.87 4.67
N ASN A 53 -2.99 -4.39 5.67
CA ASN A 53 -3.31 -2.97 5.80
C ASN A 53 -2.25 -2.25 6.64
N ASP A 54 -2.14 -0.94 6.46
CA ASP A 54 -1.35 -0.10 7.36
C ASP A 54 -2.13 0.13 8.66
N TRP A 55 -1.57 -0.31 9.79
CA TRP A 55 -2.16 -0.08 11.12
C TRP A 55 -2.22 1.41 11.51
N CYS A 56 -1.43 2.25 10.84
CA CYS A 56 -1.38 3.69 11.03
C CYS A 56 -2.06 4.47 9.89
N ALA A 57 -2.89 3.82 9.06
CA ALA A 57 -3.68 4.51 8.04
C ALA A 57 -4.59 5.59 8.63
N ASP A 58 -4.86 6.66 7.87
CA ASP A 58 -5.75 7.73 8.31
C ASP A 58 -7.19 7.22 8.48
N LYS A 59 -7.62 6.30 7.61
CA LYS A 59 -8.92 5.62 7.66
C LYS A 59 -8.83 4.21 7.07
N TYR A 60 -9.92 3.48 7.24
CA TYR A 60 -10.18 2.22 6.54
C TYR A 60 -11.48 2.36 5.73
N ALA A 61 -11.52 1.80 4.52
CA ALA A 61 -12.69 1.82 3.65
C ALA A 61 -13.06 0.40 3.19
N PRO A 62 -14.33 -0.02 3.27
CA PRO A 62 -14.75 -1.32 2.77
C PRO A 62 -14.43 -1.52 1.29
N ASN A 63 -13.98 -2.72 0.96
CA ASN A 63 -13.69 -3.16 -0.41
C ASN A 63 -14.61 -4.29 -0.87
N ASP A 64 -14.56 -4.58 -2.17
CA ASP A 64 -15.42 -5.58 -2.81
C ASP A 64 -15.05 -7.03 -2.46
N HIS A 65 -13.98 -7.23 -1.67
CA HIS A 65 -13.49 -8.54 -1.24
C HIS A 65 -13.92 -8.91 0.18
N GLY A 66 -14.85 -8.14 0.78
CA GLY A 66 -15.33 -8.40 2.14
C GLY A 66 -14.30 -8.08 3.22
N SER A 67 -13.35 -7.18 2.91
CA SER A 67 -12.36 -6.63 3.84
C SER A 67 -12.32 -5.11 3.69
N ASP A 68 -11.39 -4.45 4.38
CA ASP A 68 -11.15 -3.03 4.21
C ASP A 68 -9.80 -2.76 3.52
N ASP A 69 -9.70 -1.63 2.84
CA ASP A 69 -8.47 -1.04 2.34
C ASP A 69 -7.99 0.07 3.27
N SER A 70 -6.68 0.28 3.32
CA SER A 70 -6.09 1.43 4.02
C SER A 70 -6.32 2.70 3.20
N VAL A 71 -6.56 3.82 3.87
CA VAL A 71 -6.72 5.13 3.22
C VAL A 71 -5.69 6.09 3.77
N VAL A 72 -4.99 6.80 2.88
CA VAL A 72 -4.18 7.97 3.20
C VAL A 72 -4.83 9.22 2.62
N ILE A 73 -4.84 10.30 3.39
CA ILE A 73 -5.36 11.60 3.01
C ILE A 73 -4.17 12.54 2.86
N VAL A 74 -3.95 13.01 1.65
CA VAL A 74 -2.79 13.85 1.27
C VAL A 74 -3.18 15.32 1.27
#